data_AF-A0A7J4KHG7-F1
#
_entry.id   AF-A0A7J4KHG7-F1
#
_cell.length_a   1.000
_cell.length_b   1.000
_cell.length_c   1.000
_cell.angle_alpha   90.00
_cell.angle_beta   90.00
_cell.angle_gamma   90.00
#
_symmetry.space_group_name_H-M   'P 1'
#
loop_
_entity.id
_entity.type
_entity.pdbx_description
1 polymer ?
#
loop_
_entity_poly.entity_id
_entity_poly.type
_entity_poly.pdbx_seq_one_letter_code
_entity_poly.pdbx_strand_id
1 'polypeptide(L)'
;MIQVQYYDSGKGVAPRWVVDNDTVNETSPRTINSGNQLALDTIFNGKIRASNLQHGTGTYRVYAAFRDPDGNILKTNDGAELKAWWQFSKT
;
A
#
# COMPACT_ATOMS: atom_id res chain seq x y z
N MET A 1 -0.16 7.01 1.39
CA MET A 1 0.88 5.97 1.43
C MET A 1 0.55 4.89 0.41
N ILE A 2 1.55 4.42 -0.33
CA ILE A 2 1.45 3.25 -1.19
C ILE A 2 2.69 2.37 -0.95
N GLN A 3 2.48 1.12 -0.57
CA GLN A 3 3.55 0.20 -0.19
C GLN A 3 3.29 -1.19 -0.77
N VAL A 4 4.36 -1.95 -0.98
CA VAL A 4 4.29 -3.37 -1.34
C VAL A 4 4.56 -4.20 -0.09
N GLN A 5 3.67 -5.16 0.14
CA GLN A 5 3.72 -6.03 1.32
C GLN A 5 3.80 -7.49 0.91
N TYR A 6 4.58 -8.27 1.65
CA TYR A 6 4.69 -9.71 1.52
C TYR A 6 3.78 -10.39 2.54
N TYR A 7 3.14 -11.49 2.14
CA TYR A 7 2.35 -12.32 3.05
C TYR A 7 3.26 -13.32 3.77
N ASP A 8 3.57 -13.02 5.02
CA ASP A 8 4.35 -13.89 5.90
C ASP A 8 3.43 -14.85 6.64
N SER A 9 3.52 -16.13 6.30
CA SER A 9 2.82 -17.24 6.95
C SER A 9 3.79 -18.34 7.39
N GLY A 10 5.00 -17.97 7.82
CA GLY A 10 6.03 -18.92 8.24
C GLY A 10 5.56 -19.85 9.37
N LYS A 11 6.20 -21.03 9.49
CA LYS A 11 5.88 -21.98 10.56
C LYS A 11 6.03 -21.31 11.93
N GLY A 12 4.96 -21.34 12.74
CA GLY A 12 4.96 -20.76 14.08
C GLY A 12 4.65 -19.26 14.13
N VAL A 13 4.34 -18.63 13.00
CA VAL A 13 3.96 -17.21 12.93
C VAL A 13 2.51 -17.09 12.48
N ALA A 14 1.72 -16.27 13.18
CA ALA A 14 0.36 -15.95 12.74
C ALA A 14 0.44 -15.20 11.40
N PRO A 15 -0.37 -15.57 10.39
CA PRO A 15 -0.25 -14.98 9.07
C PRO A 15 -0.45 -13.46 9.10
N ARG A 16 0.48 -12.73 8.48
CA ARG A 16 0.47 -11.27 8.50
C ARG A 16 1.06 -10.69 7.23
N TRP A 17 0.71 -9.44 6.96
CA TRP A 17 1.33 -8.65 5.90
C TRP A 17 2.51 -7.88 6.48
N VAL A 18 3.70 -8.10 5.94
CA VAL A 18 4.92 -7.35 6.30
C VAL A 18 5.31 -6.42 5.16
N VAL A 19 5.87 -5.26 5.48
CA VAL A 19 6.33 -4.32 4.46
C VAL A 19 7.58 -4.89 3.79
N ASP A 20 7.51 -5.08 2.47
CA ASP A 20 8.71 -5.38 1.66
C ASP A 20 9.31 -4.07 1.15
N ASN A 21 8.46 -3.14 0.69
CA ASN A 21 8.89 -1.85 0.18
C ASN A 21 7.88 -0.74 0.48
N ASP A 22 8.36 0.36 1.05
CA ASP A 22 7.59 1.58 1.29
C ASP A 22 7.74 2.56 0.12
N THR A 23 7.04 2.27 -0.98
CA THR A 23 7.26 2.89 -2.29
C THR A 23 6.88 4.36 -2.35
N VAL A 24 5.81 4.75 -1.64
CA VAL A 24 5.30 6.13 -1.60
C VAL A 24 4.91 6.44 -0.16
N ASN A 25 5.82 7.08 0.56
CA ASN A 25 5.63 7.55 1.93
C ASN A 25 5.91 9.04 2.04
N GLU A 26 4.97 9.82 1.50
CA GLU A 26 5.09 11.27 1.45
C GLU A 26 4.80 11.88 2.82
N THR A 27 5.62 12.85 3.21
CA THR A 27 5.46 13.66 4.42
C THR A 27 4.64 14.94 4.18
N SER A 28 4.36 15.25 2.91
CA SER A 28 3.56 16.40 2.51
C SER A 28 2.19 15.95 1.99
N PRO A 29 1.08 16.60 2.42
CA PRO A 29 -0.26 16.25 1.94
C PRO A 29 -0.44 16.48 0.44
N ARG A 30 -1.30 15.68 -0.19
CA ARG A 30 -1.82 15.93 -1.54
C ARG A 30 -3.21 16.54 -1.43
N THR A 31 -3.46 17.61 -2.17
CA THR A 31 -4.79 18.23 -2.25
C THR A 31 -5.63 17.54 -3.33
N ILE A 32 -6.80 17.05 -2.95
CA ILE A 32 -7.82 16.54 -3.89
C ILE A 32 -9.01 17.48 -3.78
N ASN A 33 -9.27 18.24 -4.85
CA ASN A 33 -10.43 19.14 -4.88
C ASN A 33 -11.72 18.36 -5.10
N SER A 34 -12.84 18.92 -4.64
CA SER A 34 -14.15 18.34 -4.88
C SER A 34 -14.39 18.15 -6.38
N GLY A 35 -14.90 16.96 -6.76
CA GLY A 35 -15.12 16.56 -8.15
C GLY A 35 -13.88 16.03 -8.88
N ASN A 36 -12.67 16.17 -8.34
CA ASN A 36 -11.47 15.61 -8.94
C ASN A 36 -11.30 14.14 -8.59
N GLN A 37 -10.65 13.41 -9.48
CA GLN A 37 -10.17 12.05 -9.25
C GLN A 37 -8.65 12.05 -9.16
N LEU A 38 -8.11 11.32 -8.20
CA LEU A 38 -6.67 11.07 -8.09
C LEU A 38 -6.37 9.63 -8.51
N ALA A 39 -5.80 9.47 -9.69
CA ALA A 39 -5.43 8.18 -10.23
C ALA A 39 -4.12 7.68 -9.57
N LEU A 40 -4.21 6.65 -8.72
CA LEU A 40 -3.08 6.16 -7.92
C LEU A 40 -1.95 5.53 -8.76
N ASP A 41 -2.28 5.03 -9.95
CA ASP A 41 -1.34 4.48 -10.91
C ASP A 41 -0.35 5.55 -11.40
N THR A 42 -0.80 6.80 -11.55
CA THR A 42 0.08 7.94 -11.95
C THR A 42 1.15 8.26 -10.90
N ILE A 43 0.93 7.84 -9.65
CA ILE A 43 1.85 8.04 -8.53
C ILE A 43 2.77 6.82 -8.37
N PHE A 44 2.20 5.62 -8.51
CA PHE A 44 2.89 4.36 -8.20
C PHE A 44 3.69 3.77 -9.37
N ASN A 45 3.18 3.88 -10.61
CA ASN A 45 3.78 3.20 -11.75
C ASN A 45 5.22 3.66 -11.99
N GLY A 46 6.11 2.68 -12.22
CA GLY A 46 7.53 2.93 -12.46
C GLY A 46 8.38 3.15 -11.20
N LYS A 47 7.78 3.25 -10.01
CA LYS A 47 8.52 3.41 -8.74
C LYS A 47 9.09 2.10 -8.21
N ILE A 48 8.48 0.97 -8.55
CA ILE A 48 8.93 -0.36 -8.11
C ILE A 48 8.69 -1.40 -9.20
N ARG A 49 9.56 -2.41 -9.26
CA ARG A 49 9.38 -3.62 -10.06
C ARG A 49 9.38 -4.85 -9.15
N ALA A 50 8.74 -5.93 -9.59
CA ALA A 50 8.70 -7.19 -8.83
C ALA A 50 10.11 -7.76 -8.54
N SER A 51 11.09 -7.46 -9.40
CA SER A 51 12.49 -7.82 -9.21
C SER A 51 13.17 -7.09 -8.04
N ASN A 52 12.62 -5.97 -7.55
CA ASN A 52 13.13 -5.25 -6.38
C ASN A 52 12.68 -5.87 -5.04
N LEU A 53 11.70 -6.78 -5.06
CA LEU A 53 11.10 -7.36 -3.85
C LEU A 53 12.01 -8.43 -3.22
N GLN A 54 12.19 -8.35 -1.90
CA GLN A 54 13.24 -9.08 -1.18
C GLN A 54 12.80 -10.45 -0.64
N HIS A 55 11.49 -10.72 -0.50
CA HIS A 55 11.00 -11.98 0.10
C HIS A 55 10.89 -13.16 -0.88
N GLY A 56 11.57 -13.09 -2.03
CA GLY A 56 11.57 -14.17 -3.03
C GLY A 56 10.19 -14.47 -3.63
N THR A 57 9.96 -15.72 -4.00
CA THR A 57 8.69 -16.23 -4.52
C THR A 57 7.62 -16.24 -3.43
N GLY A 58 6.40 -15.80 -3.75
CA GLY A 58 5.28 -15.82 -2.80
C GLY A 58 4.16 -14.84 -3.14
N THR A 59 3.25 -14.66 -2.18
CA THR A 59 2.09 -13.77 -2.31
C THR A 59 2.44 -12.39 -1.79
N TYR A 60 2.17 -11.39 -2.63
CA TYR A 60 2.38 -9.99 -2.34
C TYR A 60 1.07 -9.21 -2.51
N ARG A 61 1.05 -7.99 -1.96
CA ARG A 61 0.01 -7.01 -2.30
C ARG A 61 0.59 -5.62 -2.45
N VAL A 62 0.00 -4.86 -3.36
CA VAL A 62 0.10 -3.39 -3.33
C VAL A 62 -0.99 -2.90 -2.39
N TYR A 63 -0.60 -2.16 -1.36
CA TYR A 63 -1.50 -1.58 -0.37
C TYR A 63 -1.42 -0.05 -0.44
N ALA A 64 -2.57 0.59 -0.60
CA ALA A 64 -2.70 2.05 -0.61
C ALA A 64 -3.63 2.49 0.52
N ALA A 65 -3.25 3.57 1.21
CA ALA A 65 -4.10 4.21 2.21
C ALA A 65 -3.90 5.73 2.20
N PHE A 66 -5.00 6.46 2.30
CA PHE A 66 -4.99 7.89 2.60
C PHE A 66 -4.81 8.07 4.11
N ARG A 67 -3.89 8.96 4.50
CA ARG A 67 -3.53 9.16 5.91
C ARG A 67 -3.54 10.62 6.29
N ASP A 68 -3.78 10.88 7.57
CA ASP A 68 -3.52 12.19 8.19
C ASP A 68 -2.00 12.40 8.41
N PRO A 69 -1.58 13.60 8.87
CA PRO A 69 -0.18 13.88 9.17
C PRO A 69 0.46 13.00 10.26
N ASP A 70 -0.35 12.44 11.17
CA ASP A 70 0.10 11.56 12.24
C ASP A 70 0.24 10.09 11.77
N GLY A 71 -0.16 9.81 10.53
CA GLY A 71 -0.08 8.49 9.91
C GLY A 71 -1.30 7.60 10.16
N ASN A 72 -2.38 8.13 10.74
CA ASN A 72 -3.63 7.39 10.87
C ASN A 72 -4.36 7.32 9.53
N ILE A 73 -5.03 6.21 9.25
CA ILE A 73 -5.82 6.06 8.02
C ILE A 73 -7.07 6.94 8.13
N LEU A 74 -7.30 7.76 7.10
CA LEU A 74 -8.49 8.60 7.02
C LEU A 74 -9.74 7.73 6.90
N LYS A 75 -10.85 8.21 7.47
CA LYS A 75 -12.13 7.50 7.47
C LYS A 75 -13.20 8.34 6.80
N THR A 76 -14.13 7.67 6.14
CA THR A 76 -15.39 8.26 5.68
C THR A 76 -16.31 8.54 6.85
N ASN A 77 -17.40 9.27 6.58
CA ASN A 77 -18.35 9.72 7.59
C ASN A 77 -19.06 8.56 8.31
N ASP A 78 -19.14 7.39 7.68
CA ASP A 78 -19.66 6.12 8.22
C ASP A 78 -18.58 5.28 8.92
N GLY A 79 -17.36 5.79 9.03
CA GLY A 79 -16.24 5.16 9.73
C GLY A 79 -15.42 4.19 8.89
N ALA A 80 -15.74 3.98 7.61
CA ALA A 80 -14.95 3.11 6.74
C ALA A 80 -13.57 3.72 6.43
N GLU A 81 -12.52 2.90 6.50
CA GLU A 81 -11.16 3.35 6.24
C GLU A 81 -10.91 3.53 4.73
N LEU A 82 -10.30 4.67 4.37
CA LEU A 82 -9.92 5.00 3.00
C LEU A 82 -8.62 4.28 2.60
N LYS A 83 -8.74 2.97 2.38
CA LYS A 83 -7.66 2.07 1.96
C LYS A 83 -8.12 1.11 0.88
N ALA A 84 -7.19 0.67 0.05
CA ALA A 84 -7.40 -0.32 -0.99
C ALA A 84 -6.16 -1.20 -1.15
N TRP A 85 -6.34 -2.41 -1.68
CA TRP A 85 -5.22 -3.29 -1.99
C TRP A 85 -5.52 -4.20 -3.17
N TRP A 86 -4.44 -4.66 -3.80
CA TRP A 86 -4.49 -5.69 -4.83
C TRP A 86 -3.41 -6.73 -4.59
N GLN A 87 -3.76 -8.02 -4.66
CA GLN A 87 -2.84 -9.13 -4.43
C GLN A 87 -2.29 -9.69 -5.74
N PHE A 88 -1.05 -10.16 -5.71
CA PHE A 88 -0.40 -10.83 -6.83
C PHE A 88 0.61 -11.85 -6.35
N SER A 89 0.88 -12.85 -7.18
CA SER A 89 1.91 -13.85 -6.93
C SER A 89 3.18 -13.48 -7.69
N LYS A 90 4.33 -13.49 -7.00
CA LYS A 90 5.65 -13.44 -7.62
C LYS A 90 6.16 -14.88 -7.69
N THR A 91 6.40 -15.38 -8.90
CA THR A 91 6.95 -16.73 -9.16
C THR A 91 8.43 -16.67 -9.41
#